data_AF-A0A937VE63-F1
#
_entry.id   AF-A0A937VE63-F1
#
_cell.length_a   1.000
_cell.length_b   1.000
_cell.length_c   1.000
_cell.angle_alpha   90.00
_cell.angle_beta   90.00
_cell.angle_gamma   90.00
#
_symmetry.space_group_name_H-M   'P 1'
#
loop_
_entity.id
_entity.type
_entity.pdbx_description
1 polymer ?
#
loop_
_entity_poly.entity_id
_entity_poly.type
_entity_poly.pdbx_seq_one_letter_code
_entity_poly.pdbx_strand_id
1 'polypeptide(L)' 'MNPGQIRPIVVCVFRDGDRLLAAEFEDPASGKLFYRPLGGAIHFGEYSRDCIVREIWEEMGCD' A
#
# COMPACT_ATOMS: atom_id res chain seq x y z
N MET A 1 -3.30 10.32 12.30
CA MET A 1 -4.73 10.02 12.04
C MET A 1 -5.53 10.47 13.24
N ASN A 2 -6.70 11.06 13.02
CA ASN A 2 -7.53 11.50 14.13
C ASN A 2 -8.22 10.29 14.78
N PRO A 3 -8.41 10.27 16.11
CA PRO A 3 -9.18 9.21 16.78
C PRO A 3 -10.55 9.04 16.13
N GLY A 4 -10.92 7.80 15.77
CA GLY A 4 -12.18 7.49 15.10
C GLY A 4 -12.22 7.73 13.58
N GLN A 5 -11.13 8.19 12.97
CA GLN A 5 -11.06 8.34 11.52
C GLN A 5 -10.84 6.99 10.83
N ILE A 6 -11.80 6.58 10.02
CA ILE A 6 -11.65 5.42 9.12
C ILE A 6 -11.11 5.93 7.79
N ARG A 7 -10.07 5.26 7.27
CA ARG A 7 -9.54 5.51 5.93
C ARG A 7 -9.51 4.19 5.15
N PRO A 8 -10.21 4.08 4.01
CA PRO A 8 -10.13 2.90 3.16
C PRO A 8 -8.76 2.85 2.48
N ILE A 9 -8.18 1.65 2.44
CA ILE A 9 -6.91 1.37 1.78
C ILE A 9 -7.05 0.14 0.88
N VAL A 10 -6.28 0.12 -0.20
CA VAL A 10 -6.07 -1.08 -1.01
C VAL A 10 -4.66 -1.59 -0.78
N VAL A 11 -4.51 -2.91 -0.83
CA VAL A 11 -3.21 -3.58 -0.82
C VAL A 11 -3.23 -4.69 -1.84
N CYS A 12 -2.12 -4.91 -2.53
CA CYS A 12 -1.95 -6.03 -3.46
C CYS A 12 -0.80 -6.92 -3.01
N VAL A 13 -1.07 -8.22 -2.93
CA VAL A 13 -0.05 -9.24 -2.65
C VAL A 13 0.35 -9.88 -3.98
N PHE A 14 1.50 -9.49 -4.51
CA PHE A 14 2.09 -10.16 -5.66
C PHE A 14 2.86 -11.39 -5.20
N ARG A 15 2.59 -12.52 -5.84
CA ARG A 15 3.23 -13.80 -5.56
C ARG A 15 3.91 -14.34 -6.81
N ASP A 16 5.18 -14.71 -6.66
CA ASP A 16 5.97 -15.41 -7.67
C ASP A 16 6.54 -16.69 -7.04
N GLY A 17 5.89 -17.83 -7.30
CA GLY A 17 6.19 -19.09 -6.62
C GLY A 17 6.05 -18.96 -5.09
N ASP A 18 7.17 -19.07 -4.38
CA ASP A 18 7.24 -18.93 -2.92
C ASP A 18 7.73 -17.54 -2.46
N ARG A 19 7.81 -16.58 -3.38
CA ARG A 19 8.22 -15.20 -3.10
C ARG A 19 7.01 -14.28 -3.05
N LEU A 20 7.04 -13.34 -2.11
CA LEU A 20 6.09 -12.23 -2.03
C LEU A 20 6.83 -10.93 -2.29
N LEU A 21 6.23 -10.05 -3.09
CA LEU A 21 6.70 -8.68 -3.22
C LEU A 21 6.19 -7.84 -2.04
N ALA A 22 7.10 -7.19 -1.34
CA ALA A 22 6.80 -6.28 -0.25
C ALA A 22 7.79 -5.11 -0.26
N ALA A 23 7.34 -3.96 0.22
CA ALA A 23 8.18 -2.79 0.42
C ALA A 23 8.59 -2.68 1.89
N GLU A 24 9.81 -2.18 2.12
CA GLU A 24 10.35 -1.90 3.45
C GLU A 24 9.81 -0.57 3.97
N PHE A 25 9.38 -0.55 5.22
CA PHE A 25 8.90 0.65 5.90
C PHE A 25 9.52 0.74 7.29
N GLU A 26 9.77 1.95 7.74
CA GLU A 26 10.13 2.24 9.13
C GLU A 26 8.91 2.82 9.86
N ASP A 27 8.54 2.21 10.98
CA ASP A 27 7.49 2.74 11.84
C ASP A 27 8.01 4.04 12.48
N PRO A 28 7.41 5.21 12.19
CA PRO A 28 7.96 6.49 12.62
C PRO A 28 7.85 6.74 14.13
N ALA A 29 7.03 5.95 14.84
CA ALA A 29 6.87 6.07 16.29
C ALA A 29 7.90 5.22 17.06
N SER A 30 8.28 4.07 16.50
CA SER A 30 9.12 3.07 17.17
C SER A 30 10.47 2.83 16.49
N GLY A 31 10.69 3.35 15.29
CA GLY A 31 11.90 3.14 14.48
C GLY A 31 12.06 1.71 13.96
N LYS A 32 11.02 0.87 14.06
CA LYS A 32 11.09 -0.53 13.68
C LYS A 32 10.90 -0.69 12.17
N LEU A 33 11.80 -1.44 11.55
CA LEU A 33 11.64 -1.87 10.18
C LEU A 33 10.58 -2.99 10.09
N PHE A 34 9.71 -2.89 9.10
CA PHE A 34 8.74 -3.92 8.75
C PHE A 34 8.51 -3.94 7.24
N TYR A 35 7.98 -5.05 6.76
CA TYR A 35 7.61 -5.22 5.36
C TYR A 35 6.09 -5.24 5.23
N ARG A 36 5.56 -4.59 4.20
CA ARG A 36 4.14 -4.63 3.87
C ARG A 36 3.90 -4.78 2.38
N PRO A 37 2.75 -5.36 1.98
CA PRO A 37 2.31 -5.30 0.60
C PRO A 37 2.15 -3.85 0.14
N LEU A 38 2.38 -3.65 -1.15
CA LEU A 38 2.24 -2.38 -1.86
C LEU A 38 0.77 -1.95 -1.93
N GLY A 39 0.54 -0.66 -2.07
CA GLY A 39 -0.78 -0.04 -2.15
C GLY A 39 -0.98 1.08 -1.14
N GLY A 40 -2.09 1.80 -1.29
CA GLY A 40 -2.32 2.99 -0.48
C GLY A 40 -3.76 3.43 -0.38
N ALA A 41 -3.96 4.74 -0.38
CA ALA A 41 -5.23 5.36 -0.02
C ALA A 41 -6.20 5.33 -1.20
N ILE A 42 -7.44 4.89 -0.97
CA ILE A 42 -8.50 5.12 -1.95
C ILE A 42 -8.88 6.60 -1.91
N HIS A 43 -8.82 7.27 -3.07
CA HIS A 43 -9.28 8.64 -3.20
C HIS A 43 -10.81 8.73 -3.24
N PHE A 44 -11.37 9.89 -2.89
CA PHE A 44 -12.82 10.09 -2.93
C PHE A 44 -13.36 9.88 -4.35
N GLY A 45 -14.32 8.96 -4.50
CA GLY A 45 -14.90 8.60 -5.79
C GLY A 45 -14.09 7.60 -6.62
N GLU A 46 -12.92 7.16 -6.14
CA GLU A 46 -12.08 6.17 -6.82
C GLU A 46 -12.57 4.73 -6.52
N TYR A 47 -12.64 3.88 -7.55
CA TYR A 47 -12.89 2.46 -7.32
C TYR A 47 -11.63 1.76 -6.80
N SER A 48 -11.80 0.79 -5.90
CA SER A 48 -10.68 0.03 -5.34
C SER A 48 -9.78 -0.63 -6.40
N ARG A 49 -10.36 -1.13 -7.49
CA ARG A 49 -9.61 -1.73 -8.62
C ARG A 49 -8.75 -0.71 -9.37
N ASP A 50 -9.19 0.54 -9.45
CA ASP A 50 -8.48 1.59 -10.18
C ASP A 50 -7.39 2.18 -9.27
N CYS A 51 -7.72 2.35 -7.99
CA CYS A 51 -6.79 2.72 -6.92
C CYS A 51 -5.58 1.78 -6.84
N ILE A 52 -5.81 0.45 -6.85
CA ILE A 52 -4.69 -0.48 -6.73
C ILE A 52 -3.79 -0.46 -7.96
N VAL A 53 -4.32 -0.19 -9.15
CA VAL A 53 -3.49 -0.01 -10.34
C VAL A 53 -2.63 1.24 -10.18
N ARG A 54 -3.23 2.39 -9.87
CA ARG A 54 -2.52 3.66 -9.65
C ARG A 54 -1.39 3.53 -8.64
N GLU A 55 -1.69 3.01 -7.45
CA GLU A 55 -0.72 2.90 -6.36
C GLU A 55 0.49 2.03 -6.74
N ILE A 56 0.28 0.96 -7.52
CA ILE A 56 1.40 0.11 -7.96
C ILE A 56 2.29 0.82 -8.98
N TRP A 57 1.72 1.57 -9.92
CA TRP A 57 2.52 2.38 -10.84
C TRP A 57 3.32 3.46 -10.09
N GLU A 58 2.67 4.17 -9.16
CA GLU A 58 3.29 5.21 -8.32
C GLU A 58 4.43 4.66 -7.44
N GLU A 59 4.19 3.58 -6.69
CA GLU A 59 5.17 3.00 -5.77
C GLU A 59 6.32 2.28 -6.49
N MET A 60 6.08 1.74 -7.69
CA MET A 60 7.12 1.08 -8.50
C MET A 60 7.87 2.05 -9.42
N GLY A 61 7.46 3.32 -9.49
CA GLY A 61 8.06 4.33 -10.38
C GLY A 61 7.97 3.95 -11.85
N CYS A 62 6.86 3.32 -12.25
CA CYS A 62 6.59 2.93 -13.62
C CYS A 62 5.54 3.90 -14.21
N ASP A 63 5.60 4.18 -15.52
CA ASP A 63 4.60 4.97 -16.27
C ASP A 63 3.77 4.08 -17.22
#